data_AF-A0A958EDG0-F1
#
_entry.id   AF-A0A958EDG0-F1
#
_cell.length_a   1.000
_cell.length_b   1.000
_cell.length_c   1.000
_cell.angle_alpha   90.00
_cell.angle_beta   90.00
_cell.angle_gamma   90.00
#
_symmetry.space_group_name_H-M   'P 1'
#
loop_
_entity.id
_entity.type
_entity.pdbx_description
1 polymer ?
#
loop_
_entity_poly.entity_id
_entity_poly.type
_entity_poly.pdbx_seq_one_letter_code
_entity_poly.pdbx_strand_id
1 'polypeptide(L)'
;MKRNITGFHRDRLGDWVADLDCGHSRHMRHNPPLANRPWLNSETERIRMLGVELDCQTCDDLAAARVPANHPGRRIAEAVRGEALRAAVEAYQHAKMSGLCQEGAWDLALDAIKHLDLDSILDRLPES
;
A
#
# COMPACT_ATOMS: atom_id res chain seq x y z
N MET A 1 -12.40 -7.54 -1.46
CA MET A 1 -12.97 -6.26 -0.97
C MET A 1 -13.22 -5.42 -2.19
N LYS A 2 -14.46 -4.97 -2.35
CA LYS A 2 -14.87 -4.12 -3.46
C LYS A 2 -14.42 -2.68 -3.20
N ARG A 3 -13.82 -2.06 -4.22
CA ARG A 3 -13.27 -0.69 -4.19
C ARG A 3 -13.61 0.02 -5.48
N ASN A 4 -13.96 1.30 -5.40
CA ASN A 4 -14.37 2.06 -6.56
C ASN A 4 -13.17 2.45 -7.42
N ILE A 5 -13.33 2.39 -8.74
CA ILE A 5 -12.35 2.93 -9.68
C ILE A 5 -12.38 4.46 -9.60
N THR A 6 -11.23 5.07 -9.34
CA THR A 6 -11.03 6.53 -9.32
C THR A 6 -10.27 7.04 -10.53
N GLY A 7 -9.57 6.17 -11.25
CA GLY A 7 -8.79 6.55 -12.41
C GLY A 7 -8.20 5.38 -13.17
N PHE A 8 -7.49 5.71 -14.25
CA PHE A 8 -6.71 4.76 -15.02
C PHE A 8 -5.39 5.37 -15.45
N HIS A 9 -4.33 4.58 -15.44
CA HIS A 9 -3.04 4.95 -16.03
C HIS A 9 -2.45 3.75 -16.77
N ARG A 10 -1.41 4.00 -17.57
CA ARG A 10 -0.58 2.95 -18.13
C ARG A 10 0.69 2.84 -17.30
N ASP A 11 1.10 1.63 -16.99
CA ASP A 11 2.38 1.39 -16.36
C ASP A 11 3.55 1.53 -17.36
N ARG A 12 4.77 1.22 -16.90
CA ARG A 12 5.99 1.30 -17.72
C ARG A 12 6.02 0.34 -18.90
N LEU A 13 5.22 -0.74 -18.87
CA LEU A 13 5.10 -1.72 -19.95
C LEU A 13 3.96 -1.37 -20.92
N GLY A 14 3.23 -0.28 -20.65
CA GLY A 14 2.09 0.16 -21.43
C GLY A 14 0.78 -0.56 -21.08
N ASP A 15 0.77 -1.39 -20.03
CA ASP A 15 -0.41 -2.11 -19.58
C ASP A 15 -1.35 -1.18 -18.80
N TRP A 16 -2.65 -1.32 -19.04
CA TRP A 16 -3.66 -0.53 -18.32
C TRP A 16 -3.78 -0.97 -16.85
N VAL A 17 -3.83 0.02 -15.98
CA VAL A 17 -4.01 -0.13 -14.53
C VAL A 17 -5.17 0.74 -14.10
N ALA A 18 -6.09 0.19 -13.32
CA ALA A 18 -7.14 0.97 -12.65
C ALA A 18 -6.64 1.43 -11.28
N ASP A 19 -6.82 2.70 -10.97
CA ASP A 19 -6.59 3.26 -9.64
C ASP A 19 -7.87 3.15 -8.83
N LEU A 20 -7.74 2.71 -7.58
CA LEU A 20 -8.87 2.45 -6.69
C LEU A 20 -8.92 3.49 -5.55
N ASP A 21 -10.11 3.72 -5.00
CA ASP A 21 -10.33 4.65 -3.88
C ASP A 21 -9.53 4.32 -2.61
N CYS A 22 -9.14 3.05 -2.43
CA CYS A 22 -8.24 2.61 -1.36
C CYS A 22 -6.76 2.97 -1.57
N GLY A 23 -6.40 3.59 -2.70
CA GLY A 23 -5.02 3.94 -3.04
C GLY A 23 -4.20 2.81 -3.67
N HIS A 24 -4.74 1.58 -3.75
CA HIS A 24 -4.12 0.50 -4.52
C HIS A 24 -4.51 0.58 -5.99
N SER A 25 -3.67 0.01 -6.85
CA SER A 25 -3.96 -0.10 -8.27
C SER A 25 -4.08 -1.56 -8.69
N ARG A 26 -4.99 -1.83 -9.63
CA ARG A 26 -5.24 -3.17 -10.18
C ARG A 26 -4.78 -3.20 -11.63
N HIS A 27 -3.87 -4.11 -11.97
CA HIS A 27 -3.58 -4.38 -13.37
C HIS A 27 -4.82 -4.94 -14.07
N MET A 28 -5.15 -4.35 -15.21
CA MET A 28 -6.24 -4.82 -16.07
C MET A 28 -5.79 -5.94 -17.03
N ARG A 29 -4.61 -6.52 -16.77
CA ARG A 29 -4.05 -7.64 -17.50
C ARG A 29 -4.86 -8.91 -17.22
N HIS A 30 -5.10 -9.68 -18.26
CA HIS A 30 -5.89 -10.91 -18.22
C HIS A 30 -4.99 -12.11 -17.98
N ASN A 31 -5.34 -12.95 -16.99
CA ASN A 31 -4.95 -14.35 -16.98
C ASN A 31 -5.99 -15.18 -16.17
N PRO A 32 -6.68 -16.20 -16.72
CA PRO A 32 -6.66 -16.74 -18.10
C PRO A 32 -7.54 -15.96 -19.09
N PRO A 33 -7.42 -16.21 -20.42
CA PRO A 33 -7.86 -15.32 -21.48
C PRO A 33 -9.38 -15.42 -21.68
N LEU A 34 -10.04 -14.29 -21.96
CA LEU A 34 -11.39 -14.10 -22.53
C LEU A 34 -12.31 -13.10 -21.80
N ALA A 35 -11.91 -12.47 -20.70
CA ALA A 35 -12.68 -11.30 -20.25
C ALA A 35 -12.37 -10.14 -21.20
N ASN A 36 -13.13 -10.02 -22.29
CA ASN A 36 -13.11 -8.80 -23.07
C ASN A 36 -13.52 -7.66 -22.10
N ARG A 37 -12.59 -6.76 -21.79
CA ARG A 37 -12.89 -5.49 -21.11
C ARG A 37 -12.98 -4.42 -22.19
N PRO A 38 -14.06 -4.39 -23.00
CA PRO A 38 -14.16 -3.51 -24.16
C PRO A 38 -14.03 -2.05 -23.76
N TRP A 39 -14.29 -1.73 -22.50
CA TRP A 39 -14.16 -0.40 -21.94
C TRP A 39 -12.72 0.11 -21.83
N LEU A 40 -11.70 -0.74 -22.00
CA LEU A 40 -10.30 -0.28 -22.10
C LEU A 40 -9.96 0.28 -23.50
N ASN A 41 -10.79 0.00 -24.50
CA ASN A 41 -10.50 0.31 -25.91
C ASN A 41 -10.60 1.81 -26.23
N SER A 42 -11.40 2.56 -25.46
CA SER A 42 -11.54 4.01 -25.65
C SER A 42 -11.49 4.73 -24.30
N GLU A 43 -11.07 5.99 -24.35
CA GLU A 43 -11.08 6.85 -23.18
C GLU A 43 -12.50 7.10 -22.66
N THR A 44 -13.47 7.28 -23.56
CA THR A 44 -14.88 7.46 -23.19
C THR A 44 -15.40 6.30 -22.37
N GLU A 45 -15.08 5.06 -22.76
CA GLU A 45 -15.55 3.90 -22.02
C GLU A 45 -14.82 3.74 -20.67
N ARG A 46 -13.54 4.09 -20.58
CA ARG A 46 -12.84 4.15 -19.27
C ARG A 46 -13.46 5.17 -18.34
N ILE A 47 -13.83 6.35 -18.84
CA ILE A 47 -14.52 7.38 -18.04
C ILE A 47 -15.86 6.86 -17.50
N ARG A 48 -16.61 6.09 -18.30
CA ARG A 48 -17.86 5.45 -17.84
C ARG A 48 -17.64 4.45 -16.70
N MET A 49 -16.45 3.89 -16.58
CA MET A 49 -16.12 2.92 -15.54
C MET A 49 -15.69 3.56 -14.22
N LEU A 50 -15.50 4.88 -14.17
CA LEU A 50 -15.24 5.56 -12.90
C LEU A 50 -16.42 5.35 -11.94
N GLY A 51 -16.12 5.04 -10.67
CA GLY A 51 -17.11 4.69 -9.66
C GLY A 51 -17.60 3.25 -9.70
N VAL A 52 -17.22 2.44 -10.70
CA VAL A 52 -17.53 1.00 -10.71
C VAL A 52 -16.64 0.27 -9.70
N GLU A 53 -17.20 -0.71 -8.99
CA GLU A 53 -16.47 -1.52 -8.02
C GLU A 53 -15.63 -2.64 -8.65
N LEU A 54 -14.39 -2.78 -8.20
CA LEU A 54 -13.51 -3.91 -8.51
C LEU A 54 -12.98 -4.57 -7.23
N ASP A 55 -12.60 -5.85 -7.34
CA ASP A 55 -11.90 -6.54 -6.25
C ASP A 55 -10.46 -6.04 -6.11
N CYS A 56 -10.17 -5.50 -4.93
CA CYS A 56 -8.82 -5.16 -4.52
C CYS A 56 -8.18 -6.32 -3.76
N GLN A 57 -7.38 -7.14 -4.46
CA GLN A 57 -6.67 -8.29 -3.89
C GLN A 57 -5.77 -7.87 -2.72
N THR A 58 -5.07 -6.74 -2.85
CA THR A 58 -4.22 -6.22 -1.78
C THR A 58 -5.02 -5.94 -0.51
N CYS A 59 -6.22 -5.37 -0.63
CA CYS A 59 -7.10 -5.19 0.54
C CYS A 59 -7.59 -6.51 1.12
N ASP A 60 -7.86 -7.52 0.28
CA ASP A 60 -8.24 -8.86 0.75
C ASP A 60 -7.11 -9.53 1.52
N ASP A 61 -5.89 -9.49 0.98
CA ASP A 61 -4.71 -10.07 1.62
C ASP A 61 -4.40 -9.36 2.95
N LEU A 62 -4.47 -8.02 2.97
CA LEU A 62 -4.28 -7.23 4.19
C LEU A 62 -5.37 -7.50 5.25
N ALA A 63 -6.61 -7.73 4.83
CA ALA A 63 -7.68 -8.09 5.73
C ALA A 63 -7.48 -9.49 6.31
N ALA A 64 -7.03 -10.45 5.49
CA ALA A 64 -6.73 -11.81 5.92
C ALA A 64 -5.53 -11.88 6.88
N ALA A 65 -4.53 -11.01 6.71
CA ALA A 65 -3.36 -10.93 7.58
C ALA A 65 -3.61 -10.24 8.94
N ARG A 66 -4.80 -9.70 9.18
CA ARG A 66 -5.08 -8.89 10.38
C ARG A 66 -5.27 -9.79 11.62
N VAL A 67 -4.42 -9.57 12.62
CA VAL A 67 -4.54 -10.21 13.95
C VAL A 67 -5.87 -9.81 14.62
N PRO A 68 -6.55 -10.71 15.37
CA PRO A 68 -7.80 -10.42 16.05
C PRO A 68 -7.78 -9.15 16.91
N ALA A 69 -8.97 -8.53 17.07
CA ALA A 69 -9.19 -7.32 17.86
C ALA A 69 -8.59 -7.38 19.28
N ASN A 70 -8.63 -8.56 19.92
CA ASN A 70 -8.40 -8.71 21.35
C ASN A 70 -7.12 -9.49 21.69
N HIS A 71 -6.11 -9.45 20.82
CA HIS A 71 -4.83 -10.10 21.14
C HIS A 71 -4.12 -9.39 22.32
N PRO A 72 -3.64 -10.11 23.36
CA PRO A 72 -3.01 -9.48 24.53
C PRO A 72 -1.85 -8.54 24.20
N GLY A 73 -1.05 -8.89 23.20
CA GLY A 73 0.06 -8.07 22.71
C GLY A 73 -0.32 -6.95 21.73
N ARG A 74 -1.62 -6.69 21.50
CA ARG A 74 -2.06 -5.73 20.46
C ARG A 74 -1.50 -4.33 20.68
N ARG A 75 -1.53 -3.85 21.92
CA ARG A 75 -1.02 -2.52 22.29
C ARG A 75 0.46 -2.35 21.94
N ILE A 76 1.28 -3.34 22.29
CA ILE A 76 2.71 -3.36 21.98
C ILE A 76 2.91 -3.43 20.46
N ALA A 77 2.20 -4.33 19.78
CA ALA A 77 2.31 -4.49 18.33
C ALA A 77 1.88 -3.23 17.54
N GLU A 78 0.88 -2.51 18.02
CA GLU A 78 0.44 -1.23 17.44
C GLU A 78 1.48 -0.12 17.67
N ALA A 79 2.11 -0.08 18.85
CA ALA A 79 3.17 0.87 19.15
C ALA A 79 4.42 0.64 18.28
N VAL A 80 4.90 -0.61 18.19
CA VAL A 80 6.04 -0.99 17.33
C VAL A 80 5.74 -0.68 15.87
N ARG A 81 4.52 -0.99 15.39
CA ARG A 81 4.09 -0.68 14.01
C ARG A 81 4.08 0.82 13.76
N GLY A 82 3.54 1.61 14.69
CA GLY A 82 3.50 3.07 14.58
C GLY A 82 4.90 3.67 14.48
N GLU A 83 5.81 3.23 15.36
CA GLU A 83 7.20 3.72 15.35
C GLU A 83 7.95 3.28 14.09
N ALA A 84 7.75 2.04 13.63
CA ALA A 84 8.36 1.57 12.39
C ALA A 84 7.92 2.37 11.17
N LEU A 85 6.62 2.66 11.06
CA LEU A 85 6.11 3.50 9.98
C LEU A 85 6.67 4.92 10.07
N ARG A 86 6.71 5.51 11.26
CA ARG A 86 7.27 6.85 11.48
C ARG A 86 8.74 6.92 11.05
N ALA A 87 9.57 6.03 11.59
CA ALA A 87 11.00 5.97 11.29
C ALA A 87 11.28 5.76 9.79
N ALA A 88 10.54 4.84 9.14
CA ALA A 88 10.69 4.58 7.72
C ALA A 88 10.34 5.80 6.86
N VAL A 89 9.21 6.46 7.16
CA VAL A 89 8.75 7.64 6.41
C VAL A 89 9.72 8.81 6.57
N GLU A 90 10.15 9.10 7.81
CA GLU A 90 11.12 10.16 8.09
C GLU A 90 12.46 9.91 7.38
N ALA A 91 12.98 8.68 7.48
CA ALA A 91 14.23 8.30 6.81
C ALA A 91 14.14 8.43 5.29
N TYR A 92 13.05 7.94 4.69
CA TYR A 92 12.81 8.05 3.26
C TYR A 92 12.74 9.51 2.81
N GLN A 93 11.92 10.33 3.49
CA GLN A 93 11.75 11.74 3.16
C GLN A 93 13.07 12.52 3.29
N HIS A 94 13.81 12.29 4.39
CA HIS A 94 15.11 12.89 4.60
C HIS A 94 16.12 12.51 3.51
N ALA A 95 16.20 11.22 3.15
CA ALA A 95 17.05 10.74 2.06
C ALA A 95 16.69 11.42 0.73
N LYS A 96 15.40 11.53 0.41
CA LYS A 96 14.92 12.20 -0.80
C LYS A 96 15.30 13.69 -0.80
N MET A 97 15.11 14.40 0.30
CA MET A 97 15.52 15.81 0.44
C MET A 97 17.04 15.99 0.31
N SER A 98 17.80 14.98 0.72
CA SER A 98 19.26 14.93 0.60
C SER A 98 19.75 14.50 -0.79
N GLY A 99 18.85 14.32 -1.76
CA GLY A 99 19.18 14.02 -3.16
C GLY A 99 19.38 12.54 -3.49
N LEU A 100 19.04 11.61 -2.60
CA LEU A 100 19.15 10.18 -2.91
C LEU A 100 18.15 9.76 -4.00
N CYS A 101 18.58 8.79 -4.81
CA CYS A 101 17.69 8.10 -5.74
C CYS A 101 16.58 7.35 -4.99
N GLN A 102 15.55 6.91 -5.71
CA GLN A 102 14.41 6.23 -5.09
C GLN A 102 14.79 4.93 -4.38
N GLU A 103 15.69 4.15 -4.98
CA GLU A 103 16.18 2.88 -4.43
C GLU A 103 17.01 3.11 -3.16
N GLY A 104 17.99 4.02 -3.19
CA GLY A 104 18.80 4.33 -2.01
C GLY A 104 17.99 4.93 -0.85
N ALA A 105 16.96 5.74 -1.14
CA ALA A 105 16.05 6.23 -0.10
C ALA A 105 15.20 5.10 0.50
N TRP A 106 14.81 4.11 -0.30
CA TRP A 106 14.10 2.93 0.16
C TRP A 106 14.96 2.05 1.06
N ASP A 107 16.23 1.82 0.67
CA ASP A 107 17.17 1.05 1.49
C ASP A 107 17.38 1.70 2.86
N LEU A 108 17.54 3.03 2.91
CA LEU A 108 17.67 3.74 4.17
C LEU A 108 16.41 3.61 5.05
N ALA A 109 15.22 3.63 4.44
CA ALA A 109 13.96 3.44 5.17
C ALA A 109 13.86 2.02 5.77
N LEU A 110 14.31 1.00 5.04
CA LEU A 110 14.37 -0.37 5.55
C LEU A 110 15.40 -0.48 6.69
N ASP A 111 16.55 0.15 6.56
CA ASP A 111 17.57 0.14 7.60
C ASP A 111 17.10 0.87 8.87
N ALA A 112 16.34 1.96 8.74
CA ALA A 112 15.71 2.62 9.88
C ALA A 112 14.76 1.70 10.65
N ILE A 113 13.97 0.87 9.95
CA ILE A 113 13.09 -0.13 10.59
C ILE A 113 13.93 -1.21 11.31
N LYS A 114 14.98 -1.72 10.65
CA LYS A 114 15.82 -2.80 11.19
C LYS A 114 16.56 -2.40 12.47
N HIS A 115 16.86 -1.11 12.63
CA HIS A 115 17.62 -0.56 13.75
C HIS A 115 16.75 0.22 14.74
N LEU A 116 15.43 -0.01 14.75
CA LEU A 116 14.56 0.54 15.78
C LEU A 116 15.01 0.11 17.18
N ASP A 117 15.11 1.08 18.08
CA ASP A 117 15.28 0.82 19.50
C ASP A 117 13.96 0.34 20.10
N LEU A 118 13.78 -0.99 20.12
CA LEU A 118 12.57 -1.61 20.64
C LEU A 118 12.42 -1.40 22.15
N ASP A 119 13.52 -1.37 22.89
CA ASP A 119 13.48 -1.18 24.35
C ASP A 119 12.93 0.20 24.69
N SER A 120 13.40 1.25 23.99
CA SER A 120 12.84 2.60 24.13
C SER A 120 11.35 2.70 23.77
N ILE A 121 10.86 1.89 22.83
CA ILE A 121 9.42 1.84 22.51
C ILE A 121 8.65 1.21 23.67
N LEU A 122 9.16 0.11 24.23
CA LEU A 122 8.52 -0.60 25.35
C LEU A 122 8.47 0.27 26.61
N ASP A 123 9.56 0.98 26.93
CA ASP A 123 9.65 1.85 28.12
C ASP A 123 8.68 3.04 28.08
N ARG A 124 8.29 3.49 26.87
CA ARG A 124 7.32 4.59 26.68
C ARG A 124 5.86 4.14 26.83
N LEU A 125 5.60 2.85 26.90
CA LEU A 125 4.24 2.33 27.06
C LEU A 125 3.83 2.40 28.53
N PRO A 126 2.68 3.01 28.87
CA PRO A 126 2.20 3.00 30.24
C PRO A 126 1.98 1.56 30.71
N GLU A 127 2.23 1.27 31.98
CA GLU A 127 1.80 0.01 32.57
C GLU A 127 0.27 -0.10 32.48
N SER A 128 -0.20 -1.30 32.17
CA SER A 128 -1.61 -1.62 31.88
C SER A 128 -2.52 -1.48 33.09
#